data_AF-A0A7V0R5M5-F1
#
_entry.id   AF-A0A7V0R5M5-F1
#
_cell.length_a   1.000
_cell.length_b   1.000
_cell.length_c   1.000
_cell.angle_alpha   90.00
_cell.angle_beta   90.00
_cell.angle_gamma   90.00
#
_symmetry.space_group_name_H-M   'P 1'
#
loop_
_entity.id
_entity.type
_entity.pdbx_description
1 polymer ?
#
loop_
_entity_poly.entity_id
_entity_poly.type
_entity_poly.pdbx_seq_one_letter_code
_entity_poly.pdbx_strand_id
1 'polypeptide(L)'
;MDLISLPVEIEAGKVDARYRLAIAVAKRARKLYQGTQPTIDSKAKKMSTIALEEIVSGSVIVLMGEDAVKAKAEAGKLTYEEMMDEAKQKASLPEDISELEKDLKVYLREKEQKSSKATTEEIF
;
A
#
# COMPACT_ATOMS: atom_id res chain seq x y z
N MET A 1 -13.34 8.80 -28.88
CA MET A 1 -13.51 10.25 -28.66
C MET A 1 -12.86 10.60 -27.34
N ASP A 2 -12.14 11.71 -27.26
CA ASP A 2 -11.55 12.18 -26.00
C ASP A 2 -12.66 12.73 -25.10
N LEU A 3 -12.87 12.09 -23.94
CA LEU A 3 -13.92 12.42 -22.98
C LEU A 3 -13.89 13.90 -22.51
N ILE A 4 -12.71 14.52 -22.58
CA ILE A 4 -12.44 15.91 -22.19
C ILE A 4 -12.79 16.95 -23.26
N SER A 5 -13.16 16.52 -24.47
CA SER A 5 -13.51 17.45 -25.57
C SER A 5 -14.96 17.95 -25.51
N LEU A 6 -15.80 17.33 -24.70
CA LEU A 6 -17.23 17.64 -24.57
C LEU A 6 -17.61 17.75 -23.07
N PRO A 7 -18.73 18.43 -22.75
CA PRO A 7 -19.27 18.39 -21.40
C PRO A 7 -19.51 16.94 -20.97
N VAL A 8 -18.98 16.59 -19.80
CA VAL A 8 -19.15 15.25 -19.24
C VAL A 8 -20.60 15.10 -18.78
N GLU A 9 -21.32 14.17 -19.40
CA GLU A 9 -22.63 13.73 -18.95
C GLU A 9 -22.49 12.56 -17.99
N ILE A 10 -23.16 12.66 -16.84
CA ILE A 10 -23.13 11.65 -15.78
C ILE A 10 -24.56 11.14 -15.61
N GLU A 11 -24.72 9.82 -15.59
CA GLU A 11 -26.00 9.21 -15.26
C GLU A 11 -26.40 9.54 -13.82
N ALA A 12 -27.68 9.89 -13.63
CA ALA A 12 -28.24 10.14 -12.31
C ALA A 12 -28.11 8.87 -11.46
N GLY A 13 -27.40 8.97 -10.33
CA GLY A 13 -27.17 7.87 -9.39
C GLY A 13 -25.70 7.49 -9.18
N LYS A 14 -24.81 7.74 -10.14
CA LYS A 14 -23.35 7.53 -9.96
C LYS A 14 -22.73 8.64 -9.13
N VAL A 15 -23.03 9.89 -9.48
CA VAL A 15 -22.65 11.09 -8.73
C VAL A 15 -23.77 12.11 -8.87
N ASP A 16 -24.23 12.64 -7.75
CA ASP A 16 -25.32 13.61 -7.60
C ASP A 16 -24.92 15.06 -7.93
N ALA A 17 -23.62 15.41 -7.93
CA ALA A 17 -23.17 16.77 -8.26
C ALA A 17 -21.83 16.81 -9.02
N ARG A 18 -21.70 17.79 -9.95
CA ARG A 18 -20.47 18.01 -10.74
C ARG A 18 -19.24 18.30 -9.87
N TYR A 19 -19.39 19.06 -8.80
CA TYR A 19 -18.30 19.34 -7.87
C TYR A 19 -17.81 18.07 -7.16
N ARG A 20 -18.73 17.18 -6.79
CA ARG A 20 -18.38 15.90 -6.18
C ARG A 20 -17.67 14.99 -7.17
N LEU A 21 -18.08 14.99 -8.44
CA LEU A 21 -17.34 14.31 -9.50
C LEU A 21 -15.89 14.82 -9.54
N ALA A 22 -15.68 16.13 -9.60
CA ALA A 22 -14.34 16.71 -9.65
C ALA A 22 -13.48 16.28 -8.45
N ILE A 23 -14.04 16.28 -7.24
CA ILE A 23 -13.35 15.83 -6.03
C ILE A 23 -13.04 14.33 -6.08
N ALA A 24 -13.98 13.49 -6.53
CA ALA A 24 -13.79 12.06 -6.64
C ALA A 24 -12.70 11.72 -7.66
N VAL A 25 -12.72 12.38 -8.83
CA VAL A 25 -11.70 12.27 -9.88
C VAL A 25 -10.33 12.68 -9.35
N ALA A 26 -10.23 13.81 -8.64
CA ALA A 26 -8.96 14.25 -8.07
C ALA A 26 -8.40 13.24 -7.05
N LYS A 27 -9.25 12.68 -6.17
CA LYS A 27 -8.85 11.64 -5.22
C LYS A 27 -8.40 10.36 -5.93
N ARG A 28 -9.13 9.92 -6.95
CA ARG A 28 -8.78 8.72 -7.73
C ARG A 28 -7.47 8.93 -8.50
N ALA A 29 -7.31 10.07 -9.16
CA ALA A 29 -6.07 10.43 -9.85
C ALA A 29 -4.87 10.40 -8.90
N ARG A 30 -5.02 10.92 -7.67
CA ARG A 30 -3.96 10.84 -6.64
C ARG A 30 -3.57 9.39 -6.31
N LYS A 31 -4.54 8.48 -6.20
CA LYS A 31 -4.25 7.05 -5.99
C LYS A 31 -3.49 6.43 -7.17
N LEU A 32 -3.87 6.77 -8.40
CA LEU A 32 -3.14 6.33 -9.59
C LEU A 32 -1.69 6.86 -9.59
N TYR A 33 -1.47 8.12 -9.20
CA TYR A 33 -0.12 8.66 -9.00
C TYR A 33 0.69 7.95 -7.91
N GLN A 34 0.03 7.40 -6.89
CA GLN A 34 0.67 6.60 -5.84
C GLN A 34 0.98 5.16 -6.29
N GLY A 35 0.73 4.82 -7.56
CA GLY A 35 1.05 3.50 -8.13
C GLY A 35 -0.13 2.53 -8.15
N THR A 36 -1.35 2.98 -7.82
CA THR A 36 -2.54 2.13 -8.00
C THR A 36 -2.77 1.88 -9.49
N GLN A 37 -3.09 0.64 -9.86
CA GLN A 37 -3.36 0.31 -11.25
C GLN A 37 -4.73 0.85 -11.71
N PRO A 38 -4.83 1.31 -12.97
CA PRO A 38 -6.10 1.58 -13.62
C PRO A 38 -6.99 0.31 -13.66
N THR A 39 -8.28 0.50 -13.52
CA THR A 39 -9.33 -0.53 -13.59
C THR A 39 -9.89 -0.71 -15.00
N ILE A 40 -9.60 0.23 -15.89
CA ILE A 40 -10.00 0.19 -17.30
C ILE A 40 -8.76 0.33 -18.17
N ASP A 41 -8.81 -0.28 -19.36
CA ASP A 41 -7.84 0.00 -20.40
C ASP A 41 -8.21 1.32 -21.09
N SER A 42 -7.39 2.35 -20.87
CA SER A 42 -7.63 3.69 -21.36
C SER A 42 -6.55 4.09 -22.36
N LYS A 43 -6.98 4.76 -23.43
CA LYS A 43 -6.06 5.39 -24.40
C LYS A 43 -5.47 6.69 -23.87
N ALA A 44 -5.99 7.21 -22.76
CA ALA A 44 -5.54 8.45 -22.18
C ALA A 44 -4.20 8.25 -21.45
N LYS A 45 -3.29 9.22 -21.60
CA LYS A 45 -1.99 9.22 -20.89
C LYS A 45 -2.06 9.90 -19.52
N LYS A 46 -3.02 10.81 -19.33
CA LYS A 46 -3.13 11.61 -18.10
C LYS A 46 -3.93 10.84 -17.07
N MET A 47 -3.37 10.69 -15.87
CA MET A 47 -4.01 10.00 -14.75
C MET A 47 -5.36 10.62 -14.36
N SER A 48 -5.51 11.93 -14.49
CA SER A 48 -6.79 12.62 -14.26
C SER A 48 -7.87 12.25 -15.28
N THR A 49 -7.49 12.05 -16.54
CA THR A 49 -8.41 11.62 -17.59
C THR A 49 -8.80 10.15 -17.42
N ILE A 50 -7.84 9.29 -17.10
CA ILE A 50 -8.12 7.87 -16.77
C ILE A 50 -9.08 7.79 -15.57
N ALA A 51 -8.79 8.51 -14.48
CA ALA A 51 -9.65 8.54 -13.30
C ALA A 51 -11.08 9.03 -13.61
N LEU A 52 -11.22 9.98 -14.52
CA LEU A 52 -12.53 10.46 -14.98
C LEU A 52 -13.26 9.37 -15.77
N GLU A 53 -12.60 8.70 -16.71
CA GLU A 53 -13.17 7.60 -17.47
C GLU A 53 -13.59 6.43 -16.57
N GLU A 54 -12.80 6.09 -15.56
CA GLU A 54 -13.12 5.05 -14.56
C GLU A 54 -14.38 5.35 -13.75
N ILE A 55 -14.57 6.61 -13.36
CA ILE A 55 -15.74 7.01 -12.56
C ILE A 55 -16.98 7.10 -13.45
N VAL A 56 -16.87 7.64 -14.67
CA VAL A 56 -17.99 7.77 -15.61
C VAL A 56 -18.46 6.40 -16.11
N SER A 57 -17.53 5.50 -16.42
CA SER A 57 -17.83 4.10 -16.79
C SER A 57 -18.45 3.31 -15.63
N GLY A 58 -18.26 3.74 -14.39
CA GLY A 58 -18.75 3.06 -13.20
C GLY A 58 -17.84 1.95 -12.69
N SER A 59 -16.66 1.75 -13.30
CA SER A 59 -15.64 0.82 -12.82
C SER A 59 -15.10 1.22 -11.44
N VAL A 60 -15.13 2.51 -11.12
CA VAL A 60 -14.82 3.03 -9.78
C VAL A 60 -16.08 3.63 -9.17
N ILE A 61 -16.55 3.01 -8.09
CA ILE A 61 -17.76 3.43 -7.36
C ILE A 61 -17.42 4.54 -6.37
N VAL A 62 -18.20 5.62 -6.41
CA VAL A 62 -18.10 6.74 -5.46
C VAL A 62 -19.11 6.54 -4.34
N LEU A 63 -18.63 6.18 -3.15
CA LEU A 63 -19.47 6.04 -1.97
C LEU A 63 -19.88 7.42 -1.42
N MET A 64 -21.13 7.52 -0.95
CA MET A 64 -21.74 8.76 -0.46
C MET A 64 -22.57 8.50 0.79
N GLY A 65 -22.91 9.56 1.54
CA GLY A 65 -23.79 9.46 2.70
C GLY A 65 -23.25 8.54 3.79
N GLU A 66 -24.13 7.70 4.35
CA GLU A 66 -23.80 6.75 5.42
C GLU A 66 -22.74 5.73 4.99
N ASP A 67 -22.78 5.29 3.74
CA ASP A 67 -21.83 4.29 3.22
C ASP A 67 -20.40 4.84 3.20
N ALA A 68 -20.24 6.12 2.86
CA ALA A 68 -18.94 6.78 2.93
C ALA A 68 -18.41 6.90 4.37
N VAL A 69 -19.29 7.11 5.34
CA VAL A 69 -18.91 7.20 6.77
C VAL A 69 -18.49 5.83 7.29
N LYS A 70 -19.27 4.78 7.00
CA LYS A 70 -18.95 3.40 7.37
C LYS A 70 -17.61 2.95 6.79
N ALA A 71 -17.42 3.12 5.48
CA ALA A 71 -16.17 2.76 4.80
C ALA A 71 -14.95 3.51 5.37
N LYS A 72 -15.10 4.79 5.75
CA LYS A 72 -14.02 5.56 6.35
C LYS A 72 -13.70 5.10 7.78
N ALA A 73 -14.72 4.74 8.56
CA ALA A 73 -14.54 4.20 9.90
C ALA A 73 -13.84 2.83 9.87
N GLU A 74 -14.24 1.94 8.95
CA GLU A 74 -13.61 0.63 8.74
C GLU A 74 -12.16 0.76 8.29
N ALA A 75 -11.88 1.63 7.32
CA ALA A 75 -10.51 1.90 6.88
C ALA A 75 -9.63 2.44 8.02
N GLY A 76 -10.19 3.27 8.90
CA GLY A 76 -9.49 3.77 10.09
C GLY A 76 -9.20 2.69 11.13
N LYS A 77 -10.12 1.74 11.34
CA LYS A 77 -9.93 0.60 12.25
C LYS A 77 -8.81 -0.30 11.78
N LEU A 78 -8.80 -0.66 10.49
CA LEU A 78 -7.76 -1.49 9.88
C LEU A 78 -6.37 -0.88 10.09
N THR A 79 -6.21 0.42 9.82
CA THR A 79 -4.93 1.09 10.05
C THR A 79 -4.51 1.11 11.52
N TYR A 80 -5.46 1.20 12.45
CA TYR A 80 -5.15 1.15 13.87
C TYR A 80 -4.74 -0.26 14.31
N GLU A 81 -5.44 -1.29 13.84
CA GLU A 81 -5.11 -2.69 14.11
C GLU A 81 -3.71 -3.04 13.58
N GLU A 82 -3.40 -2.67 12.33
CA GLU A 82 -2.06 -2.85 11.73
C GLU A 82 -0.96 -2.19 12.58
N MET A 83 -1.17 -0.93 13.00
CA MET A 83 -0.21 -0.22 13.86
C MET A 83 -0.04 -0.90 15.22
N MET A 84 -1.10 -1.45 15.79
CA MET A 84 -1.06 -2.12 17.09
C MET A 84 -0.38 -3.49 17.00
N ASP A 85 -0.55 -4.21 15.89
CA ASP A 85 0.14 -5.48 15.65
C ASP A 85 1.63 -5.27 15.36
N GLU A 86 2.00 -4.24 14.58
CA GLU A 86 3.40 -3.84 14.41
C GLU A 86 4.05 -3.45 15.76
N ALA A 87 3.34 -2.71 16.61
CA ALA A 87 3.84 -2.33 17.93
C ALA A 87 4.05 -3.55 18.84
N LYS A 88 3.13 -4.52 18.83
CA LYS A 88 3.26 -5.76 19.60
C LYS A 88 4.40 -6.64 19.09
N GLN A 89 4.53 -6.80 17.77
CA GLN A 89 5.65 -7.54 17.19
C GLN A 89 6.98 -6.89 17.59
N LYS A 90 7.11 -5.57 17.47
CA LYS A 90 8.31 -4.83 17.87
C LYS A 90 8.63 -4.92 19.37
N ALA A 91 7.61 -5.09 20.21
CA ALA A 91 7.78 -5.32 21.65
C ALA A 91 8.11 -6.77 22.02
N SER A 92 7.77 -7.74 21.18
CA SER A 92 8.12 -9.18 21.31
C SER A 92 9.50 -9.52 20.77
N LEU A 93 9.93 -8.82 19.70
CA LEU A 93 11.25 -8.94 19.07
C LEU A 93 12.50 -8.65 19.94
N PRO A 94 12.47 -7.91 21.08
CA PRO A 94 13.65 -7.69 21.92
C PRO A 94 14.24 -8.97 22.51
N GLU A 95 13.39 -9.97 22.81
CA GLU A 95 13.85 -11.27 23.31
C GLU A 95 14.58 -12.05 22.20
N ASP A 96 14.01 -12.08 20.99
CA ASP A 96 14.60 -12.74 19.81
C ASP A 96 15.96 -12.13 19.40
N ILE A 97 16.14 -10.81 19.50
CA ILE A 97 17.41 -10.14 19.17
C ILE A 97 18.53 -10.61 20.12
N SER A 98 18.22 -10.77 21.41
CA SER A 98 19.20 -11.22 22.41
C SER A 98 19.63 -12.68 22.23
N GLU A 99 18.75 -13.52 21.68
CA GLU A 99 19.04 -14.92 21.36
C GLU A 99 19.88 -15.02 20.07
N LEU A 100 19.53 -14.25 19.05
CA LEU A 100 20.31 -14.15 17.81
C LEU A 100 21.75 -13.66 18.05
N GLU A 101 21.96 -12.72 18.99
CA GLU A 101 23.30 -12.26 19.38
C GLU A 101 24.14 -13.35 20.08
N LYS A 102 23.50 -14.20 20.89
CA LYS A 102 24.17 -15.33 21.55
C LYS A 102 24.59 -16.38 20.52
N ASP A 103 23.69 -16.74 19.61
CA ASP A 103 23.97 -17.71 18.55
C ASP A 103 25.07 -17.22 17.61
N LEU A 104 25.06 -15.93 17.25
CA LEU A 104 26.12 -15.32 16.44
C LEU A 104 27.49 -15.40 17.13
N LYS A 105 27.55 -15.12 18.45
CA LYS A 105 28.78 -15.25 19.24
C LYS A 105 29.30 -16.67 19.30
N VAL A 106 28.42 -17.66 19.45
CA VAL A 106 28.80 -19.08 19.45
C VAL A 106 29.41 -19.45 18.10
N TYR A 107 28.75 -19.06 17.00
CA TYR A 107 29.22 -19.35 15.64
C TYR A 107 30.59 -18.71 15.33
N LEU A 108 30.80 -17.46 15.73
CA LEU A 108 32.08 -16.77 15.60
C LEU A 108 33.19 -17.49 16.37
N ARG A 109 32.92 -17.92 17.61
CA ARG A 109 33.86 -18.70 18.43
C ARG A 109 34.21 -20.04 17.79
N GLU A 110 33.22 -20.77 17.28
CA GLU A 110 33.45 -22.04 16.60
C GLU A 110 34.26 -21.86 15.32
N LYS A 111 34.04 -20.77 14.58
CA LYS A 111 34.81 -20.43 13.38
C LYS A 111 36.27 -20.11 13.71
N GLU A 112 36.53 -19.35 14.77
CA GLU A 112 37.88 -19.04 15.25
C GLU A 112 38.61 -20.29 15.78
N GLN A 113 37.89 -21.20 16.45
CA GLN A 113 38.44 -22.47 16.90
C GLN A 113 38.75 -23.43 15.74
N LYS A 114 37.93 -23.43 14.69
CA LYS A 114 38.21 -24.20 13.45
C LYS A 114 39.40 -23.62 12.69
N SER A 115 39.52 -22.29 12.59
CA SER A 115 40.69 -21.67 11.94
C SER A 115 41.98 -21.89 12.72
N SER A 116 41.95 -21.80 14.05
CA SER A 116 43.14 -22.04 14.88
C SER A 116 43.58 -23.52 14.87
N LYS A 117 42.65 -24.47 14.86
CA LYS A 117 42.97 -25.89 14.66
C LYS A 117 43.56 -26.16 13.28
N ALA A 118 42.99 -25.61 12.21
CA ALA A 118 43.53 -25.74 10.86
C ALA A 118 44.96 -25.17 10.75
N THR A 119 45.24 -24.01 11.34
CA THR A 119 46.59 -23.44 11.35
C THR A 119 47.58 -24.24 12.20
N THR A 120 47.12 -24.95 13.23
CA THR A 120 48.01 -25.76 14.07
C THR A 120 48.33 -27.10 13.41
N GLU A 121 47.38 -27.68 12.66
CA GLU A 121 47.56 -28.90 11.88
C GLU A 121 48.39 -28.69 10.60
N GLU A 122 48.44 -27.47 10.04
CA GLU A 122 49.31 -27.13 8.90
C GLU A 122 50.78 -26.87 9.28
N ILE A 123 51.08 -26.70 10.57
CA ILE A 123 52.43 -26.36 11.08
C ILE A 123 53.19 -27.62 11.59
N PHE A 124 52.51 -28.75 11.79
CA PHE A 124 53.10 -30.04 12.18
C PHE A 124 53.04 -31.07 11.04
#